data_AF-A0A0J1DBN8-F1
#
_entry.id   AF-A0A0J1DBN8-F1
#
_cell.length_a   1.000
_cell.length_b   1.000
_cell.length_c   1.000
_cell.angle_alpha   90.00
_cell.angle_beta   90.00
_cell.angle_gamma   90.00
#
_symmetry.space_group_name_H-M   'P 1'
#
loop_
_entity.id
_entity.type
_entity.pdbx_description
1 polymer ?
#
loop_
_entity_poly.entity_id
_entity_poly.type
_entity_poly.pdbx_seq_one_letter_code
_entity_poly.pdbx_strand_id
1 'polypeptide(L)'
;MNILVKNTTADKTRITLVGELQDGTFKAKVMPETDVPYTPYWEHQVEQRMIYIQPDPEQLQAIVTALNERRLSLDQLQSFGSAAGGESEIPV
;
A
#
# COMPACT_ATOMS: atom_id res chain seq x y z
N MET A 1 12.88 8.32 7.51
CA MET A 1 12.12 8.51 8.78
C MET A 1 11.23 7.29 8.91
N ASN A 2 11.03 6.72 10.10
CA ASN A 2 10.18 5.52 10.21
C ASN A 2 8.79 5.91 10.68
N ILE A 3 7.76 5.27 10.11
CA ILE A 3 6.38 5.40 10.55
C ILE A 3 5.84 4.05 11.01
N LEU A 4 4.92 4.08 11.98
CA LEU A 4 4.28 2.88 12.52
C LEU A 4 2.89 2.74 11.92
N VAL A 5 2.68 1.70 11.12
CA VAL A 5 1.45 1.49 10.35
C VAL A 5 0.75 0.24 10.83
N LYS A 6 -0.57 0.31 11.01
CA LYS A 6 -1.37 -0.85 11.39
C LYS A 6 -1.49 -1.84 10.24
N ASN A 7 -1.40 -3.11 10.56
CA ASN A 7 -1.66 -4.20 9.63
C ASN A 7 -3.16 -4.48 9.52
N THR A 8 -3.56 -5.15 8.45
CA THR A 8 -4.95 -5.53 8.22
C THR A 8 -5.46 -6.49 9.29
N THR A 9 -6.68 -6.28 9.78
CA THR A 9 -7.37 -7.17 10.73
C THR A 9 -8.55 -7.89 10.08
N ALA A 10 -8.91 -9.07 10.59
CA ALA A 10 -9.91 -9.96 10.01
C ALA A 10 -11.36 -9.45 10.07
N ASP A 11 -11.68 -8.52 11.00
CA ASP A 11 -13.07 -8.06 11.22
C ASP A 11 -13.56 -7.13 10.10
N LYS A 12 -12.63 -6.32 9.55
CA LYS A 12 -12.86 -5.49 8.36
C LYS A 12 -11.57 -5.50 7.56
N THR A 13 -11.37 -6.54 6.75
CA THR A 13 -10.18 -6.73 5.92
C THR A 13 -10.05 -5.58 4.92
N ARG A 14 -9.45 -4.47 5.38
CA ARG A 14 -9.06 -3.34 4.54
C ARG A 14 -7.59 -3.51 4.21
N ILE A 15 -7.28 -3.33 2.93
CA ILE A 15 -5.93 -3.40 2.39
C ILE A 15 -5.55 -2.05 1.82
N THR A 16 -4.26 -1.85 1.58
CA THR A 16 -3.75 -0.78 0.75
C THR A 16 -3.44 -1.34 -0.62
N LEU A 17 -4.23 -0.94 -1.62
CA LEU A 17 -3.94 -1.24 -3.01
C LEU A 17 -2.85 -0.26 -3.48
N VAL A 18 -1.77 -0.77 -4.07
CA VAL A 18 -0.69 0.03 -4.64
C VAL A 18 -0.56 -0.31 -6.12
N GLY A 19 -0.46 0.70 -6.96
CA GLY A 19 -0.27 0.54 -8.40
C GLY A 19 0.94 1.33 -8.90
N GLU A 20 1.77 0.68 -9.70
CA GLU A 20 2.82 1.35 -10.49
C GLU A 20 2.24 1.72 -11.86
N LEU A 21 2.44 2.97 -12.27
CA LEU A 21 1.97 3.50 -13.55
C LEU A 21 3.07 3.42 -14.62
N GLN A 22 2.69 3.53 -15.89
CA GLN A 22 3.61 3.48 -17.03
C GLN A 22 4.72 4.54 -16.99
N ASP A 23 4.49 5.67 -16.33
CA ASP A 23 5.48 6.73 -16.12
C ASP A 23 6.44 6.45 -14.95
N GLY A 24 6.30 5.30 -14.29
CA GLY A 24 7.10 4.88 -13.14
C GLY A 24 6.69 5.52 -11.82
N THR A 25 5.56 6.23 -11.76
CA THR A 25 5.00 6.75 -10.52
C THR A 25 4.12 5.72 -9.82
N PHE A 26 3.93 5.89 -8.51
CA PHE A 26 3.09 5.04 -7.69
C PHE A 26 1.85 5.79 -7.21
N LYS A 27 0.70 5.11 -7.25
CA LYS A 27 -0.53 5.52 -6.58
C LYS A 27 -0.96 4.44 -5.60
N ALA A 28 -1.63 4.85 -4.52
CA ALA A 28 -2.14 3.91 -3.54
C ALA A 28 -3.52 4.34 -3.01
N LYS A 29 -4.31 3.37 -2.56
CA LYS A 29 -5.61 3.61 -1.94
C LYS A 29 -5.95 2.53 -0.93
N VAL A 30 -6.41 2.95 0.24
CA VAL A 30 -6.97 2.04 1.25
C VAL A 30 -8.42 1.71 0.89
N MET A 31 -8.75 0.43 0.79
CA MET A 31 -10.10 -0.04 0.47
C MET A 31 -10.40 -1.40 1.11
N PRO A 32 -11.68 -1.81 1.22
CA PRO A 32 -12.03 -3.19 1.54
C PRO A 32 -11.41 -4.15 0.52
N GLU A 33 -10.96 -5.32 0.97
CA GLU A 33 -10.42 -6.36 0.09
C GLU A 33 -11.43 -6.78 -1.00
N THR A 34 -12.72 -6.80 -0.65
CA THR A 34 -13.83 -7.14 -1.55
C THR A 34 -14.08 -6.12 -2.66
N ASP A 35 -13.59 -4.89 -2.49
CA ASP A 35 -13.81 -3.78 -3.43
C ASP A 35 -12.65 -3.65 -4.44
N VAL A 36 -11.63 -4.51 -4.33
CA VAL A 36 -10.51 -4.54 -5.27
C VAL A 36 -11.01 -5.06 -6.63
N PRO A 37 -10.90 -4.28 -7.71
CA PRO A 37 -11.39 -4.71 -9.02
C PRO A 37 -10.51 -5.80 -9.62
N TYR A 38 -11.12 -6.64 -10.44
CA TYR A 38 -10.43 -7.61 -11.30
C TYR A 38 -9.73 -6.97 -12.51
N THR A 39 -10.03 -5.70 -12.79
CA THR A 39 -9.37 -4.87 -13.80
C THR A 39 -8.39 -3.90 -13.13
N PRO A 40 -7.42 -3.32 -13.86
CA PRO A 40 -6.57 -2.27 -13.32
C PRO A 40 -7.39 -1.16 -12.63
N TYR A 41 -6.97 -0.74 -11.44
CA TYR A 41 -7.65 0.30 -10.67
C TYR A 41 -7.37 1.71 -11.21
N TRP A 42 -6.16 1.93 -11.73
CA TRP A 42 -5.75 3.20 -12.34
C TRP A 42 -5.53 3.05 -13.84
N GLU A 43 -5.79 4.12 -14.59
CA GLU A 43 -5.39 4.19 -16.00
C GLU A 43 -3.87 4.11 -16.14
N HIS A 44 -3.40 3.47 -17.21
CA HIS A 44 -1.97 3.28 -17.49
C HIS A 44 -1.19 2.55 -16.39
N GLN A 45 -1.88 1.75 -15.57
CA GLN A 45 -1.24 0.92 -14.56
C GLN A 45 -0.53 -0.27 -15.21
N VAL A 46 0.70 -0.53 -14.77
CA VAL A 46 1.54 -1.64 -15.21
C VAL A 46 1.53 -2.78 -14.21
N GLU A 47 1.55 -2.45 -12.91
CA GLU A 47 1.55 -3.43 -11.84
C GLU A 47 0.54 -3.07 -10.75
N GLN A 48 -0.05 -4.08 -10.11
CA GLN A 48 -0.96 -3.95 -8.98
C GLN A 48 -0.54 -4.86 -7.84
N ARG A 49 -0.49 -4.35 -6.61
CA ARG A 49 -0.35 -5.20 -5.42
C ARG A 49 -1.28 -4.78 -4.31
N MET A 50 -1.81 -5.80 -3.62
CA MET A 50 -2.57 -5.63 -2.39
C MET A 50 -1.62 -5.80 -1.22
N ILE A 51 -1.47 -4.74 -0.42
CA ILE A 51 -0.62 -4.75 0.76
C ILE A 51 -1.51 -4.74 2.00
N TYR A 52 -1.30 -5.69 2.90
CA TYR A 52 -2.11 -5.88 4.11
C TYR A 52 -1.72 -4.90 5.23
N ILE A 53 -1.87 -3.61 4.94
CA ILE A 53 -1.67 -2.47 5.85
C ILE A 53 -2.85 -1.50 5.75
N GLN A 54 -3.09 -0.77 6.83
CA GLN A 54 -4.16 0.21 7.01
C GLN A 54 -3.58 1.55 7.48
N PRO A 55 -2.77 2.24 6.64
CA PRO A 55 -2.26 3.56 6.96
C PRO A 55 -3.40 4.57 7.05
N ASP A 56 -3.25 5.54 7.93
CA ASP A 56 -4.05 6.76 7.89
C ASP A 56 -3.70 7.62 6.64
N PRO A 57 -4.45 8.68 6.33
CA PRO A 57 -4.19 9.50 5.14
C PRO A 57 -2.78 10.11 5.08
N GLU A 58 -2.20 10.50 6.21
CA GLU A 58 -0.85 11.09 6.26
C GLU A 58 0.22 10.02 6.03
N GLN A 59 0.06 8.86 6.66
CA GLN A 59 0.91 7.69 6.48
C GLN A 59 0.87 7.18 5.04
N LEU A 60 -0.32 7.11 4.43
CA LEU A 60 -0.48 6.69 3.04
C LEU A 60 0.26 7.64 2.11
N GLN A 61 0.13 8.96 2.34
CA GLN A 61 0.85 9.95 1.55
C GLN A 61 2.37 9.80 1.72
N ALA A 62 2.87 9.57 2.94
CA ALA A 62 4.29 9.37 3.18
C ALA A 62 4.84 8.12 2.47
N ILE A 63 4.09 7.01 2.49
CA ILE A 63 4.45 5.77 1.77
C ILE A 63 4.51 6.03 0.27
N VAL A 64 3.50 6.68 -0.30
CA VAL A 64 3.46 7.00 -1.74
C VAL A 64 4.61 7.92 -2.13
N THR A 65 4.93 8.92 -1.31
CA THR A 65 6.10 9.78 -1.53
C THR A 65 7.39 8.97 -1.50
N ALA A 66 7.60 8.10 -0.51
CA ALA A 66 8.79 7.26 -0.40
C ALA A 66 8.95 6.29 -1.60
N LEU A 67 7.85 5.73 -2.11
CA LEU A 67 7.83 4.91 -3.32
C LEU A 67 8.25 5.72 -4.56
N ASN A 68 7.67 6.91 -4.74
CA ASN A 68 7.99 7.79 -5.87
C ASN A 68 9.43 8.31 -5.82
N GLU A 69 9.96 8.58 -4.63
CA GLU A 69 11.36 8.96 -4.41
C GLU A 69 12.33 7.77 -4.43
N ARG A 70 11.83 6.54 -4.68
CA ARG A 70 12.60 5.29 -4.72
C ARG A 70 13.37 4.98 -3.42
N ARG A 71 12.96 5.57 -2.30
CA ARG A 71 13.49 5.26 -0.96
C ARG A 71 12.87 4.01 -0.36
N LEU A 72 11.70 3.62 -0.88
CA LEU A 72 11.00 2.39 -0.59
C LEU A 72 10.67 1.72 -1.94
N SER A 73 10.87 0.40 -2.04
CA SER A 73 10.42 -0.38 -3.19
C SER A 73 9.09 -1.08 -2.92
N LEU A 74 8.37 -1.44 -3.98
CA LEU A 74 7.11 -2.17 -3.87
C LEU A 74 7.29 -3.54 -3.21
N ASP A 75 8.39 -4.25 -3.53
CA ASP A 75 8.75 -5.53 -2.91
C ASP A 75 9.00 -5.38 -1.40
N GLN A 76 9.72 -4.34 -0.99
CA GLN A 76 9.94 -4.05 0.43
C GLN A 76 8.62 -3.72 1.13
N LEU A 77 7.79 -2.86 0.54
CA LEU A 77 6.49 -2.49 1.12
C LEU A 77 5.62 -3.72 1.37
N GLN A 78 5.62 -4.69 0.44
CA GLN A 78 4.86 -5.92 0.59
C GLN A 78 5.30 -6.78 1.78
N SER A 79 6.60 -6.76 2.13
CA SER A 79 7.12 -7.52 3.26
C SER A 79 6.63 -7.02 4.64
N PHE A 80 6.13 -5.78 4.71
CA PHE A 80 5.62 -5.21 5.96
C PHE A 80 4.14 -5.49 6.21
N GLY A 81 3.38 -5.92 5.20
CA GLY A 81 1.95 -6.20 5.35
C GLY A 81 1.67 -7.53 6.04
N SER A 82 0.62 -7.58 6.85
CA SER A 82 0.16 -8.82 7.50
C SER A 82 -1.35 -8.87 7.61
N ALA A 83 -1.94 -10.03 7.30
CA ALA A 83 -3.37 -10.29 7.53
C ALA A 83 -3.68 -10.70 8.99
N ALA A 84 -2.65 -10.99 9.80
CA ALA A 84 -2.80 -11.39 11.19
C ALA A 84 -2.97 -10.18 12.16
N GLY A 85 -3.01 -8.96 11.63
CA GLY A 85 -3.01 -7.73 12.42
C GLY A 85 -1.61 -7.34 12.94
N GLY A 86 -1.58 -6.48 13.96
CA GLY A 86 -0.36 -5.88 14.51
C GLY A 86 0.02 -4.55 13.85
N GLU A 87 1.28 -4.17 14.02
CA GLU A 87 1.83 -2.93 13.47
C GLU A 87 3.20 -3.23 12.85
N SER A 88 3.53 -2.47 11.81
CA SER A 88 4.79 -2.58 11.07
C SER A 88 5.47 -1.22 11.02
N GLU A 89 6.78 -1.22 11.21
CA GLU A 89 7.62 -0.04 11.08
C GLU A 89 8.11 0.08 9.64
N ILE A 90 7.59 1.06 8.91
CA ILE A 90 7.88 1.25 7.48
C ILE A 90 8.86 2.42 7.31
N PRO A 91 9.98 2.23 6.59
CA PRO A 91 10.90 3.32 6.27
C PRO A 91 10.29 4.19 5.16
N VAL A 92 9.95 5.43 5.51
CA VAL A 92 9.40 6.45 4.59
C VAL A 92 10.20 7.74 4.59
#